data_AF-A0A6P3Z1W7-F1
#
_entry.id   AF-A0A6P3Z1W7-F1
#
_cell.length_a   1.000
_cell.length_b   1.000
_cell.length_c   1.000
_cell.angle_alpha   90.00
_cell.angle_beta   90.00
_cell.angle_gamma   90.00
#
_symmetry.space_group_name_H-M   'P 1'
#
loop_
_entity.id
_entity.type
_entity.pdbx_description
1 polymer ?
#
loop_
_entity_poly.entity_id
_entity_poly.type
_entity_poly.pdbx_seq_one_letter_code
_entity_poly.pdbx_strand_id
1 'polypeptide(L)'
;MLSQQDDTVVWKKTSKKSCYSSRKPGTGPSLCSKGHDVETPYYRSLQACIGGTQSRRWIPIEKRRTWPSRANLNKNELAVYGLHQEEFAEDAETSKMTVRNYWSLLSPLIFSDHPKRPGDEDPSPPYNMLRNVLDMNAHFGGFNSALLEAGKSVWVMNVVPTSGPNYLPMILDRGYVGVLHDWCEAFPTYPRTYDLVHAEGLLSLEYGQQRRCTMLDLFSEIDRLLRPEGWVIIHDRAPLIESARTLTTRLKWDARVVEIESTSDERLLICQKPFFKRQPN
;
A
#
# COMPACT_ATOMS: atom_id res chain seq x y z
N MET A 1 11.51 -26.94 20.08
CA MET A 1 12.07 -25.82 20.87
C MET A 1 13.54 -25.71 20.53
N LEU A 2 14.09 -24.51 20.45
CA LEU A 2 15.52 -24.34 20.63
C LEU A 2 15.83 -24.53 22.12
N SER A 3 17.02 -25.03 22.46
CA SER A 3 17.46 -25.13 23.86
C SER A 3 17.38 -23.75 24.52
N GLN A 4 16.91 -23.70 25.77
CA GLN A 4 16.93 -22.47 26.57
C GLN A 4 18.38 -21.98 26.62
N GLN A 5 18.62 -20.80 26.05
CA GLN A 5 19.84 -20.03 26.24
C GLN A 5 19.44 -18.84 27.09
N ASP A 6 20.08 -18.70 28.26
CA ASP A 6 20.09 -17.48 29.07
C ASP A 6 18.68 -16.87 29.31
N ASP A 7 17.83 -17.64 30.01
CA ASP A 7 16.45 -17.26 30.41
C ASP A 7 15.49 -16.84 29.28
N THR A 8 15.89 -17.04 28.02
CA THR A 8 15.09 -16.68 26.86
C THR A 8 14.41 -17.91 26.27
N VAL A 9 13.08 -17.84 26.14
CA VAL A 9 12.30 -18.87 25.44
C VAL A 9 12.01 -18.42 24.02
N VAL A 10 12.67 -19.06 23.05
CA VAL A 10 12.45 -18.80 21.62
C VAL A 10 11.40 -19.76 21.06
N TRP A 11 10.25 -19.20 20.66
CA TRP A 11 9.19 -19.94 19.99
C TRP A 11 9.36 -19.86 18.47
N LYS A 12 9.50 -21.02 17.82
CA LYS A 12 9.56 -21.12 16.35
C LYS A 12 8.21 -21.59 15.81
N LYS A 13 7.67 -20.90 14.80
CA LYS A 13 6.53 -21.41 14.02
C LYS A 13 6.89 -22.77 13.42
N THR A 14 5.92 -23.69 13.41
CA THR A 14 6.14 -25.03 12.86
C THR A 14 6.44 -24.99 11.36
N SER A 15 7.35 -25.85 10.89
CA SER A 15 7.60 -26.08 9.47
C SER A 15 6.81 -27.27 8.91
N LYS A 16 6.10 -28.02 9.76
CA LYS A 16 5.35 -29.23 9.40
C LYS A 16 3.85 -28.98 9.46
N LYS A 17 3.15 -29.28 8.36
CA LYS A 17 1.69 -29.16 8.27
C LYS A 17 0.96 -30.00 9.34
N SER A 18 1.50 -31.15 9.72
CA SER A 18 0.91 -32.06 10.70
C SER A 18 1.06 -31.64 12.16
N CYS A 19 1.84 -30.59 12.45
CA CYS A 19 2.24 -30.24 13.82
C CYS A 19 1.05 -29.94 14.76
N TYR A 20 -0.02 -29.32 14.26
CA TYR A 20 -1.18 -29.07 15.09
C TYR A 20 -2.06 -30.31 15.27
N SER A 21 -2.13 -31.16 14.24
CA SER A 21 -2.87 -32.44 14.32
C SER A 21 -2.19 -33.43 15.26
N SER A 22 -0.88 -33.31 15.49
CA SER A 22 -0.13 -34.16 16.41
C SER A 22 -0.18 -33.69 17.88
N ARG A 23 -0.94 -32.63 18.21
CA ARG A 23 -1.09 -32.17 19.61
C ARG A 23 -1.86 -33.22 20.41
N LYS A 24 -1.50 -33.37 21.69
CA LYS A 24 -2.22 -34.27 22.60
C LYS A 24 -3.69 -33.84 22.72
N PRO A 25 -4.65 -34.77 22.75
CA PRO A 25 -6.04 -34.44 23.05
C PRO A 25 -6.16 -33.62 24.34
N GLY A 26 -7.04 -32.61 24.34
CA GLY A 26 -7.20 -31.71 25.49
C GLY A 26 -6.19 -30.56 25.58
N THR A 27 -5.22 -30.45 24.67
CA THR A 27 -4.29 -29.31 24.65
C THR A 27 -4.99 -28.06 24.11
N GLY A 28 -5.25 -27.08 24.97
CA GLY A 28 -5.76 -25.76 24.58
C GLY A 28 -4.67 -24.80 24.07
N PRO A 29 -5.01 -23.73 23.32
CA PRO A 29 -6.31 -23.48 22.66
C PRO A 29 -6.54 -24.45 21.48
N SER A 30 -7.80 -24.69 21.13
CA SER A 30 -8.21 -25.54 19.99
C SER A 30 -7.84 -24.90 18.64
N LEU A 31 -7.96 -25.65 17.54
CA LEU A 31 -7.83 -25.08 16.20
C LEU A 31 -9.12 -24.40 15.77
N CYS A 32 -9.02 -23.28 15.07
CA CYS A 32 -10.18 -22.61 14.49
C CYS A 32 -10.88 -23.50 13.45
N SER A 33 -12.20 -23.40 13.36
CA SER A 33 -12.99 -24.16 12.40
C SER A 33 -12.65 -23.75 10.96
N LYS A 34 -12.86 -24.66 9.99
CA LYS A 34 -12.48 -24.45 8.57
C LYS A 34 -13.14 -23.24 7.90
N GLY A 35 -14.22 -22.71 8.46
CA GLY A 35 -14.94 -21.53 7.94
C GLY A 35 -14.39 -20.19 8.41
N HIS A 36 -13.48 -20.17 9.39
CA HIS A 36 -12.88 -18.93 9.86
C HIS A 36 -11.62 -18.61 9.04
N ASP A 37 -11.75 -17.65 8.14
CA ASP A 37 -10.58 -17.05 7.52
C ASP A 37 -9.82 -16.21 8.53
N VAL A 38 -8.71 -16.76 9.02
CA VAL A 38 -7.76 -16.08 9.92
C VAL A 38 -7.04 -14.91 9.27
N GLU A 39 -7.10 -14.79 7.94
CA GLU A 39 -6.43 -13.73 7.17
C GLU A 39 -7.37 -12.56 6.81
N THR A 40 -8.59 -12.54 7.35
CA THR A 40 -9.48 -11.37 7.29
C THR A 40 -9.60 -10.77 8.70
N PRO A 41 -8.60 -9.98 9.16
CA PRO A 41 -8.49 -9.59 10.56
C PRO A 41 -9.33 -8.35 10.95
N TYR A 42 -9.82 -7.57 9.99
CA TYR A 42 -10.40 -6.27 10.28
C TYR A 42 -11.76 -6.39 10.98
N TYR A 43 -11.91 -5.74 12.14
CA TYR A 43 -13.11 -5.76 12.99
C TYR A 43 -13.73 -7.14 13.26
N ARG A 44 -12.88 -8.16 13.46
CA ARG A 44 -13.34 -9.49 13.91
C ARG A 44 -13.08 -9.71 15.39
N SER A 45 -14.09 -10.20 16.09
CA SER A 45 -13.95 -10.64 17.48
C SER A 45 -12.90 -11.75 17.58
N LEU A 46 -11.93 -11.54 18.47
CA LEU A 46 -10.90 -12.53 18.78
C LEU A 46 -11.56 -13.85 19.19
N GLN A 47 -11.10 -14.94 18.58
CA GLN A 47 -11.59 -16.28 18.87
C GLN A 47 -10.60 -16.99 19.80
N ALA A 48 -11.11 -17.80 20.72
CA ALA A 48 -10.31 -18.62 21.63
C ALA A 48 -9.74 -19.87 20.92
N CYS A 49 -9.15 -19.70 19.73
CA CYS A 49 -8.60 -20.76 18.89
C CYS A 49 -7.32 -20.31 18.17
N ILE A 50 -6.53 -21.29 17.71
CA ILE A 50 -5.31 -21.07 16.93
C ILE A 50 -5.61 -21.25 15.44
N GLY A 51 -5.18 -20.28 14.64
CA GLY A 51 -5.06 -20.42 13.19
C GLY A 51 -4.08 -21.54 12.85
N GLY A 52 -4.62 -22.72 12.54
CA GLY A 52 -3.81 -23.89 12.23
C GLY A 52 -3.19 -23.83 10.83
N THR A 53 -2.55 -24.93 10.44
CA THR A 53 -1.97 -25.16 9.10
C THR A 53 -2.99 -25.66 8.07
N GLN A 54 -4.29 -25.51 8.35
CA GLN A 54 -5.36 -26.04 7.51
C GLN A 54 -5.65 -25.16 6.29
N SER A 55 -5.29 -23.88 6.34
CA SER A 55 -5.43 -22.94 5.23
C SER A 55 -4.64 -23.42 4.01
N ARG A 56 -5.23 -23.31 2.82
CA ARG A 56 -4.53 -23.56 1.54
C ARG A 56 -3.35 -22.59 1.32
N ARG A 57 -3.40 -21.41 1.96
CA ARG A 57 -2.35 -20.39 1.97
C ARG A 57 -1.20 -20.69 2.93
N TRP A 58 -1.34 -21.66 3.82
CA TRP A 58 -0.28 -21.94 4.77
C TRP A 58 0.90 -22.61 4.06
N ILE A 59 2.00 -21.87 3.94
CA ILE A 59 3.27 -22.34 3.39
C ILE A 59 4.36 -22.14 4.46
N PRO A 60 5.13 -23.19 4.81
CA PRO A 60 6.30 -23.04 5.69
C PRO A 60 7.25 -21.97 5.16
N ILE A 61 7.83 -21.18 6.06
CA ILE A 61 8.75 -20.11 5.66
C ILE A 61 9.95 -20.65 4.86
N GLU A 62 10.41 -21.86 5.20
CA GLU A 62 11.51 -22.53 4.51
C GLU A 62 11.18 -22.97 3.07
N LYS A 63 9.88 -23.05 2.73
CA LYS A 63 9.42 -23.39 1.37
C LYS A 63 9.11 -22.17 0.52
N ARG A 64 9.13 -20.97 1.10
CA ARG A 64 8.90 -19.73 0.36
C ARG A 64 10.17 -19.35 -0.40
N ARG A 65 9.97 -18.75 -1.58
CA ARG A 65 11.06 -18.16 -2.36
C ARG A 65 11.70 -17.03 -1.55
N THR A 66 13.00 -16.87 -1.70
CA THR A 66 13.73 -15.76 -1.08
C THR A 66 13.53 -14.47 -1.86
N TRP A 67 13.72 -13.33 -1.20
CA TRP A 67 13.84 -12.07 -1.91
C TRP A 67 15.08 -12.08 -2.81
N PRO A 68 15.04 -11.53 -4.05
CA PRO A 68 13.93 -10.83 -4.71
C PRO A 68 13.00 -11.72 -5.54
N SER A 69 13.30 -13.02 -5.71
CA SER A 69 12.53 -13.90 -6.60
C SER A 69 11.07 -14.09 -6.19
N ARG A 70 10.74 -13.92 -4.91
CA ARG A 70 9.35 -13.95 -4.40
C ARG A 70 8.48 -12.77 -4.85
N ALA A 71 9.06 -11.66 -5.34
CA ALA A 71 8.29 -10.49 -5.79
C ALA A 71 7.38 -10.80 -6.99
N ASN A 72 7.76 -11.80 -7.79
CA ASN A 72 7.03 -12.29 -8.96
C ASN A 72 6.50 -13.70 -8.70
N LEU A 73 5.20 -13.79 -8.42
CA LEU A 73 4.51 -15.04 -8.13
C LEU A 73 4.36 -15.87 -9.40
N ASN A 74 4.53 -17.19 -9.27
CA ASN A 74 4.24 -18.11 -10.36
C ASN A 74 2.74 -18.50 -10.39
N LYS A 75 2.30 -19.14 -11.47
CA LYS A 75 0.93 -19.60 -11.67
C LYS A 75 0.31 -20.36 -10.48
N ASN A 76 1.07 -21.23 -9.82
CA ASN A 76 0.57 -22.01 -8.67
C ASN A 76 0.41 -21.14 -7.42
N GLU A 77 1.27 -20.12 -7.25
CA GLU A 77 1.19 -19.16 -6.14
C GLU A 77 0.00 -18.20 -6.35
N LEU A 78 -0.21 -17.72 -7.59
CA LEU A 78 -1.35 -16.87 -7.96
C LEU A 78 -2.70 -17.60 -7.83
N ALA A 79 -2.75 -18.88 -8.19
CA ALA A 79 -3.96 -19.70 -8.07
C ALA A 79 -4.49 -19.80 -6.64
N VAL A 80 -3.63 -19.62 -5.62
CA VAL A 80 -4.05 -19.58 -4.21
C VAL A 80 -4.92 -18.35 -3.92
N TYR A 81 -4.73 -17.27 -4.67
CA TYR A 81 -5.49 -16.02 -4.59
C TYR A 81 -6.65 -15.97 -5.59
N GLY A 82 -6.84 -17.01 -6.41
CA GLY A 82 -7.85 -17.04 -7.46
C GLY A 82 -7.51 -16.15 -8.66
N LEU A 83 -6.25 -15.75 -8.81
CA LEU A 83 -5.79 -14.88 -9.89
C LEU A 83 -5.17 -15.67 -11.03
N HIS A 84 -5.39 -15.17 -12.25
CA HIS A 84 -4.77 -15.67 -13.47
C HIS A 84 -3.42 -14.99 -13.72
N GLN A 85 -2.52 -15.67 -14.44
CA GLN A 85 -1.18 -15.13 -14.73
C GLN A 85 -1.26 -13.90 -15.63
N GLU A 86 -2.24 -13.90 -16.53
CA GLU A 86 -2.52 -12.84 -17.50
C GLU A 86 -2.96 -11.55 -16.78
N GLU A 87 -3.90 -11.65 -15.85
CA GLU A 87 -4.39 -10.54 -15.02
C GLU A 87 -3.26 -9.90 -14.20
N PHE A 88 -2.40 -10.72 -13.58
CA PHE A 88 -1.24 -10.23 -12.83
C PHE A 88 -0.19 -9.55 -13.73
N ALA A 89 0.02 -10.06 -14.95
CA ALA A 89 0.95 -9.47 -15.89
C ALA A 89 0.46 -8.13 -16.45
N GLU A 90 -0.85 -8.02 -16.72
CA GLU A 90 -1.49 -6.79 -17.15
C GLU A 90 -1.40 -5.69 -16.08
N ASP A 91 -1.72 -6.02 -14.82
CA ASP A 91 -1.55 -5.09 -13.68
C ASP A 91 -0.10 -4.61 -13.54
N ALA A 92 0.86 -5.53 -13.68
CA ALA A 92 2.28 -5.21 -13.59
C ALA A 92 2.75 -4.25 -14.71
N GLU A 93 2.28 -4.45 -15.94
CA GLU A 93 2.65 -3.56 -17.06
C GLU A 93 1.97 -2.19 -16.93
N THR A 94 0.69 -2.17 -16.57
CA THR A 94 -0.06 -0.94 -16.27
C THR A 94 0.66 -0.14 -15.18
N SER A 95 1.03 -0.77 -14.07
CA SER A 95 1.78 -0.13 -12.98
C SER A 95 3.12 0.47 -13.45
N LYS A 96 3.84 -0.21 -14.35
CA LYS A 96 5.10 0.30 -14.92
C LYS A 96 4.87 1.54 -15.78
N MET A 97 3.84 1.52 -16.63
CA MET A 97 3.45 2.67 -17.44
C MET A 97 3.04 3.85 -16.55
N THR A 98 2.20 3.58 -15.54
CA THR A 98 1.74 4.56 -14.56
C THR A 98 2.91 5.24 -13.84
N VAL A 99 3.87 4.48 -13.31
CA VAL A 99 5.07 5.05 -12.66
C VAL A 99 5.89 5.89 -13.63
N ARG A 100 6.08 5.46 -14.88
CA ARG A 100 6.80 6.24 -15.91
C ARG A 100 6.10 7.57 -16.19
N ASN A 101 4.79 7.55 -16.34
CA ASN A 101 3.97 8.74 -16.60
C ASN A 101 3.98 9.71 -15.41
N TYR A 102 3.83 9.21 -14.19
CA TYR A 102 3.87 10.07 -13.01
C TYR A 102 5.24 10.69 -12.82
N TRP A 103 6.31 9.91 -12.98
CA TRP A 103 7.65 10.44 -12.77
C TRP A 103 8.03 11.48 -13.83
N SER A 104 7.58 11.34 -15.08
CA SER A 104 7.79 12.38 -16.10
C SER A 104 7.04 13.68 -15.77
N LEU A 105 5.82 13.59 -15.23
CA LEU A 105 5.03 14.75 -14.80
C LEU A 105 5.60 15.43 -13.55
N LEU A 106 6.12 14.64 -12.62
CA LEU A 106 6.71 15.14 -11.38
C LEU A 106 8.14 15.65 -11.57
N SER A 107 8.90 15.15 -12.54
CA SER A 107 10.34 15.49 -12.66
C SER A 107 10.61 16.99 -12.80
N PRO A 108 9.88 17.77 -13.62
CA PRO A 108 10.05 19.23 -13.68
C PRO A 108 9.63 19.95 -12.39
N LEU A 109 8.78 19.33 -11.56
CA LEU A 109 8.19 19.93 -10.36
C LEU A 109 8.93 19.58 -9.06
N ILE A 110 9.53 18.38 -9.02
CA ILE A 110 10.31 17.85 -7.90
C ILE A 110 11.81 18.08 -8.14
N PHE A 111 12.27 18.06 -9.38
CA PHE A 111 13.65 18.34 -9.76
C PHE A 111 13.71 19.60 -10.61
N SER A 112 13.29 20.73 -10.04
CA SER A 112 13.57 22.03 -10.64
C SER A 112 15.08 22.28 -10.59
N ASP A 113 15.70 22.18 -11.77
CA ASP A 113 17.02 22.67 -12.18
C ASP A 113 18.30 21.93 -11.73
N HIS A 114 18.80 21.16 -12.71
CA HIS A 114 20.19 20.76 -13.00
C HIS A 114 20.94 19.79 -12.05
N PRO A 115 21.53 18.70 -12.58
CA PRO A 115 22.60 17.98 -11.89
C PRO A 115 23.87 18.84 -11.90
N LYS A 116 24.17 19.55 -10.80
CA LYS A 116 25.56 19.93 -10.53
C LYS A 116 26.34 18.69 -10.08
N ARG A 117 27.51 18.53 -10.67
CA ARG A 117 28.44 17.41 -10.49
C ARG A 117 28.93 17.40 -9.02
N PRO A 118 28.82 16.29 -8.27
CA PRO A 118 29.26 16.19 -6.88
C PRO A 118 30.73 16.61 -6.73
N GLY A 119 30.99 17.81 -6.22
CA GLY A 119 32.28 18.24 -5.68
C GLY A 119 32.27 18.12 -4.17
N ASP A 120 33.45 18.02 -3.54
CA ASP A 120 33.60 17.85 -2.09
C ASP A 120 33.05 19.04 -1.24
N GLU A 121 32.58 20.12 -1.89
CA GLU A 121 31.91 21.28 -1.27
C GLU A 121 30.39 21.37 -1.60
N ASP A 122 29.76 20.32 -2.12
CA ASP A 122 28.36 20.41 -2.53
C ASP A 122 27.37 20.46 -1.34
N PRO A 123 26.31 21.30 -1.44
CA PRO A 123 25.25 21.32 -0.43
C PRO A 123 24.52 19.98 -0.39
N SER A 124 24.02 19.63 0.81
CA SER A 124 23.21 18.44 1.03
C SER A 124 22.09 18.29 -0.02
N PRO A 125 21.75 17.05 -0.43
CA PRO A 125 20.76 16.79 -1.48
C PRO A 125 19.45 17.54 -1.21
N PRO A 126 18.74 17.97 -2.26
CA PRO A 126 17.62 18.90 -2.10
C PRO A 126 16.55 18.29 -1.19
N TYR A 127 15.95 19.15 -0.35
CA TYR A 127 15.01 18.80 0.73
C TYR A 127 13.72 18.09 0.25
N ASN A 128 13.53 17.95 -1.06
CA ASN A 128 12.34 17.47 -1.74
C ASN A 128 12.47 16.05 -2.35
N MET A 129 13.50 15.29 -1.96
CA MET A 129 13.65 13.90 -2.39
C MET A 129 12.56 13.02 -1.76
N LEU A 130 11.72 12.41 -2.61
CA LEU A 130 10.72 11.44 -2.17
C LEU A 130 11.40 10.22 -1.54
N ARG A 131 11.04 9.88 -0.29
CA ARG A 131 11.55 8.69 0.41
C ARG A 131 10.45 7.81 0.95
N ASN A 132 9.41 8.41 1.53
CA ASN A 132 8.30 7.68 2.12
C ASN A 132 7.04 7.86 1.26
N VAL A 133 6.54 6.76 0.72
CA VAL A 133 5.37 6.72 -0.14
C VAL A 133 4.26 5.94 0.56
N LEU A 134 3.05 6.48 0.54
CA LEU A 134 1.83 5.78 0.94
C LEU A 134 1.04 5.45 -0.33
N ASP A 135 0.81 4.18 -0.59
CA ASP A 135 -0.10 3.73 -1.64
C ASP A 135 -1.42 3.33 -1.01
N MET A 136 -2.43 4.18 -1.13
CA MET A 136 -3.68 4.08 -0.38
C MET A 136 -4.62 2.97 -0.88
N ASN A 137 -4.41 2.50 -2.11
CA ASN A 137 -5.16 1.41 -2.72
C ASN A 137 -4.23 0.53 -3.56
N ALA A 138 -3.43 -0.27 -2.87
CA ALA A 138 -2.28 -0.93 -3.46
C ALA A 138 -2.60 -2.10 -4.39
N HIS A 139 -3.85 -2.57 -4.45
CA HIS A 139 -4.25 -3.76 -5.21
C HIS A 139 -3.27 -4.93 -5.00
N PHE A 140 -2.49 -5.28 -6.01
CA PHE A 140 -1.51 -6.37 -5.96
C PHE A 140 -0.15 -5.96 -5.37
N GLY A 141 0.07 -4.68 -5.08
CA GLY A 141 1.37 -4.07 -4.82
C GLY A 141 2.10 -3.67 -6.11
N GLY A 142 1.36 -3.45 -7.20
CA GLY A 142 1.89 -3.14 -8.53
C GLY A 142 2.70 -1.85 -8.56
N PHE A 143 2.18 -0.78 -7.96
CA PHE A 143 2.86 0.52 -7.89
C PHE A 143 4.21 0.43 -7.16
N ASN A 144 4.26 -0.22 -6.00
CA ASN A 144 5.51 -0.49 -5.26
C ASN A 144 6.50 -1.30 -6.12
N SER A 145 6.03 -2.38 -6.75
CA SER A 145 6.86 -3.21 -7.63
C SER A 145 7.44 -2.41 -8.81
N ALA A 146 6.64 -1.55 -9.42
CA ALA A 146 7.07 -0.71 -10.53
C ALA A 146 8.07 0.37 -10.10
N LEU A 147 7.91 0.97 -8.91
CA LEU A 147 8.91 1.90 -8.34
C LEU A 147 10.25 1.20 -8.08
N LEU A 148 10.21 -0.01 -7.54
CA LEU A 148 11.41 -0.81 -7.31
C LEU A 148 12.12 -1.17 -8.62
N GLU A 149 11.39 -1.65 -9.63
CA GLU A 149 11.94 -1.97 -10.95
C GLU A 149 12.50 -0.73 -11.65
N ALA A 150 11.88 0.44 -11.46
CA ALA A 150 12.38 1.72 -11.96
C ALA A 150 13.58 2.29 -11.17
N GLY A 151 14.13 1.53 -10.21
CA GLY A 151 15.31 1.90 -9.44
C GLY A 151 15.08 3.06 -8.47
N LYS A 152 13.83 3.31 -8.05
CA LYS A 152 13.52 4.39 -7.10
C LYS A 152 13.87 3.96 -5.68
N SER A 153 14.71 4.74 -5.00
CA SER A 153 15.06 4.50 -3.60
C SER A 153 13.98 5.07 -2.68
N VAL A 154 12.83 4.41 -2.65
CA VAL A 154 11.67 4.80 -1.84
C VAL A 154 11.18 3.62 -1.01
N TRP A 155 10.69 3.92 0.19
CA TRP A 155 9.93 3.00 1.01
C TRP A 155 8.44 3.22 0.78
N VAL A 156 7.71 2.15 0.47
CA VAL A 156 6.27 2.22 0.17
C VAL A 156 5.48 1.44 1.22
N MET A 157 4.55 2.11 1.89
CA MET A 157 3.50 1.46 2.66
C MET A 157 2.33 1.15 1.73
N ASN A 158 2.09 -0.14 1.45
CA ASN A 158 0.95 -0.57 0.65
C ASN A 158 -0.29 -0.70 1.54
N VAL A 159 -1.36 0.02 1.24
CA VAL A 159 -2.62 -0.08 1.97
C VAL A 159 -3.66 -0.78 1.09
N VAL A 160 -4.32 -1.77 1.64
CA VAL A 160 -5.47 -2.42 1.02
C VAL A 160 -6.73 -1.92 1.75
N PRO A 161 -7.66 -1.23 1.06
CA PRO A 161 -8.90 -0.79 1.68
C PRO A 161 -9.81 -1.96 2.05
N THR A 162 -10.52 -1.85 3.17
CA THR A 162 -11.48 -2.88 3.61
C THR A 162 -12.77 -2.91 2.79
N SER A 163 -13.01 -1.86 2.00
CA SER A 163 -14.13 -1.70 1.07
C SER A 163 -14.00 -2.56 -0.19
N GLY A 164 -12.79 -3.07 -0.49
CA GLY A 164 -12.48 -3.86 -1.68
C GLY A 164 -12.00 -5.30 -1.39
N PRO A 165 -11.56 -6.03 -2.43
CA PRO A 165 -10.98 -7.35 -2.26
C PRO A 165 -9.68 -7.31 -1.45
N ASN A 166 -9.52 -8.26 -0.52
CA ASN A 166 -8.36 -8.32 0.37
C ASN A 166 -7.15 -8.98 -0.31
N TYR A 167 -6.31 -8.17 -0.95
CA TYR A 167 -5.05 -8.60 -1.56
C TYR A 167 -3.84 -8.51 -0.63
N LEU A 168 -4.00 -8.06 0.62
CA LEU A 168 -2.89 -7.89 1.56
C LEU A 168 -2.04 -9.17 1.73
N PRO A 169 -2.63 -10.37 1.89
CA PRO A 169 -1.83 -11.59 2.01
C PRO A 169 -0.93 -11.83 0.80
N MET A 170 -1.37 -11.46 -0.41
CA MET A 170 -0.54 -11.55 -1.61
C MET A 170 0.61 -10.54 -1.59
N ILE A 171 0.36 -9.29 -1.20
CA ILE A 171 1.39 -8.26 -1.05
C ILE A 171 2.49 -8.73 -0.07
N LEU A 172 2.09 -9.30 1.06
CA LEU A 172 3.02 -9.84 2.06
C LEU A 172 3.80 -11.05 1.53
N ASP A 173 3.14 -11.94 0.78
CA ASP A 173 3.75 -13.11 0.15
C ASP A 173 4.79 -12.73 -0.92
N ARG A 174 4.55 -11.63 -1.64
CA ARG A 174 5.52 -10.99 -2.55
C ARG A 174 6.70 -10.36 -1.81
N GLY A 175 6.60 -10.19 -0.50
CA GLY A 175 7.65 -9.64 0.35
C GLY A 175 7.59 -8.14 0.56
N TYR A 176 6.50 -7.49 0.16
CA TYR A 176 6.26 -6.07 0.41
C TYR A 176 5.60 -5.87 1.77
N VAL A 177 5.74 -4.67 2.33
CA VAL A 177 5.04 -4.29 3.56
C VAL A 177 3.67 -3.75 3.20
N GLY A 178 2.64 -4.14 3.94
CA GLY A 178 1.33 -3.54 3.77
C GLY A 178 0.41 -3.73 4.97
N VAL A 179 -0.72 -3.05 4.91
CA VAL A 179 -1.77 -3.06 5.94
C VAL A 179 -3.16 -3.06 5.31
N LEU A 180 -4.13 -3.64 6.02
CA LEU A 180 -5.55 -3.61 5.66
C LEU A 180 -6.18 -2.49 6.51
N HIS A 181 -6.86 -1.53 5.88
CA HIS A 181 -7.34 -0.33 6.57
C HIS A 181 -8.73 0.13 6.08
N ASP A 182 -9.55 0.64 6.98
CA ASP A 182 -10.80 1.36 6.66
C ASP A 182 -10.51 2.86 6.62
N TRP A 183 -10.61 3.46 5.44
CA TRP A 183 -10.32 4.88 5.24
C TRP A 183 -11.32 5.84 5.88
N CYS A 184 -12.41 5.33 6.47
CA CYS A 184 -13.27 6.09 7.37
C CYS A 184 -12.72 6.19 8.80
N GLU A 185 -11.56 5.60 9.07
CA GLU A 185 -10.85 5.67 10.33
C GLU A 185 -9.46 6.29 10.18
N ALA A 186 -8.95 6.84 11.27
CA ALA A 186 -7.62 7.43 11.31
C ALA A 186 -6.56 6.34 11.06
N PHE A 187 -5.68 6.57 10.08
CA PHE A 187 -4.60 5.67 9.75
C PHE A 187 -3.55 5.65 10.88
N PRO A 188 -3.12 4.48 11.36
CA PRO A 188 -2.34 4.34 12.59
C PRO A 188 -0.85 4.70 12.39
N THR A 189 -0.58 5.96 12.08
CA THR A 189 0.78 6.51 11.93
C THR A 189 0.85 7.95 12.42
N TYR A 190 2.08 8.42 12.65
CA TYR A 190 2.34 9.79 13.03
C TYR A 190 1.94 10.77 11.92
N PRO A 191 1.42 11.96 12.26
CA PRO A 191 1.22 13.00 11.25
C PRO A 191 2.52 13.32 10.50
N ARG A 192 2.42 13.72 9.23
CA ARG A 192 3.56 14.15 8.38
C ARG A 192 4.63 13.07 8.13
N THR A 193 4.20 11.83 7.99
CA THR A 193 5.08 10.67 7.77
C THR A 193 5.51 10.52 6.30
N TYR A 194 4.61 10.83 5.36
CA TYR A 194 4.80 10.52 3.94
C TYR A 194 5.15 11.75 3.12
N ASP A 195 6.02 11.57 2.14
CA ASP A 195 6.43 12.59 1.17
C ASP A 195 5.56 12.53 -0.09
N LEU A 196 5.05 11.34 -0.43
CA LEU A 196 4.12 11.10 -1.53
C LEU A 196 2.95 10.23 -1.06
N VAL A 197 1.74 10.63 -1.39
CA VAL A 197 0.52 9.82 -1.26
C VAL A 197 -0.01 9.51 -2.66
N HIS A 198 -0.17 8.22 -2.94
CA HIS A 198 -0.72 7.70 -4.19
C HIS A 198 -2.07 7.05 -3.91
N ALA A 199 -3.07 7.28 -4.77
CA ALA A 199 -4.39 6.69 -4.67
C ALA A 199 -5.01 6.48 -6.07
N GLU A 200 -4.89 5.27 -6.58
CA GLU A 200 -5.54 4.86 -7.84
C GLU A 200 -6.86 4.14 -7.56
N GLY A 201 -7.95 4.61 -8.16
CA GLY A 201 -9.30 4.05 -8.02
C GLY A 201 -9.90 4.11 -6.62
N LEU A 202 -9.22 4.74 -5.65
CA LEU A 202 -9.65 4.78 -4.26
C LEU A 202 -10.98 5.52 -4.08
N LEU A 203 -11.18 6.66 -4.75
CA LEU A 203 -12.41 7.42 -4.62
C LEU A 203 -13.58 6.64 -5.24
N SER A 204 -13.34 5.95 -6.36
CA SER A 204 -14.34 5.06 -6.94
C SER A 204 -14.71 3.91 -6.02
N LEU A 205 -13.73 3.34 -5.33
CA LEU A 205 -13.94 2.25 -4.38
C LEU A 205 -14.75 2.72 -3.15
N GLU A 206 -14.34 3.82 -2.53
CA GLU A 206 -14.95 4.32 -1.28
C GLU A 206 -16.30 5.01 -1.51
N TYR A 207 -16.48 5.70 -2.63
CA TYR A 207 -17.68 6.51 -2.90
C TYR A 207 -18.58 5.93 -4.00
N GLY A 208 -18.24 4.77 -4.57
CA GLY A 208 -19.07 4.04 -5.52
C GLY A 208 -20.18 3.20 -4.88
N GLN A 209 -20.06 2.87 -3.60
CA GLN A 209 -21.05 2.10 -2.81
C GLN A 209 -21.63 2.94 -1.65
N GLN A 210 -22.26 2.30 -0.65
CA GLN A 210 -22.78 2.99 0.53
C GLN A 210 -21.67 3.74 1.28
N ARG A 211 -21.82 5.07 1.38
CA ARG A 211 -20.85 5.96 2.02
C ARG A 211 -20.88 5.78 3.53
N ARG A 212 -19.75 5.38 4.12
CA ARG A 212 -19.56 5.33 5.58
C ARG A 212 -19.01 6.65 6.15
N CYS A 213 -18.24 7.38 5.35
CA CYS A 213 -17.67 8.69 5.69
C CYS A 213 -17.67 9.61 4.47
N THR A 214 -17.32 10.88 4.68
CA THR A 214 -17.29 11.89 3.62
C THR A 214 -15.92 11.97 2.96
N MET A 215 -15.88 12.44 1.71
CA MET A 215 -14.61 12.74 1.01
C MET A 215 -13.78 13.79 1.75
N LEU A 216 -14.41 14.68 2.52
CA LEU A 216 -13.67 15.63 3.37
C LEU A 216 -12.89 14.90 4.49
N ASP A 217 -13.45 13.83 5.06
CA ASP A 217 -12.79 13.06 6.12
C ASP A 217 -11.52 12.39 5.57
N LEU A 218 -11.63 11.75 4.40
CA LEU A 218 -10.50 11.16 3.69
C LEU A 218 -9.41 12.20 3.38
N PHE A 219 -9.77 13.36 2.82
CA PHE A 219 -8.81 14.40 2.48
C PHE A 219 -8.18 15.06 3.71
N SER A 220 -8.92 15.15 4.81
CA SER A 220 -8.37 15.62 6.11
C SER A 220 -7.35 14.63 6.66
N GLU A 221 -7.59 13.33 6.48
CA GLU A 221 -6.64 12.29 6.84
C GLU A 221 -5.39 12.33 5.96
N ILE A 222 -5.54 12.48 4.64
CA ILE A 222 -4.40 12.70 3.73
C ILE A 222 -3.60 13.94 4.16
N ASP A 223 -4.27 15.05 4.52
CA ASP A 223 -3.58 16.25 5.04
C ASP A 223 -2.79 15.93 6.31
N ARG A 224 -3.36 15.19 7.24
CA ARG A 224 -2.67 14.81 8.48
C ARG A 224 -1.43 13.97 8.19
N LEU A 225 -1.51 13.01 7.26
CA LEU A 225 -0.47 12.05 6.92
C LEU A 225 0.69 12.65 6.12
N LEU A 226 0.38 13.60 5.23
CA LEU A 226 1.32 14.19 4.30
C LEU A 226 2.19 15.26 4.97
N ARG A 227 3.50 15.19 4.73
CA ARG A 227 4.47 16.21 5.13
C ARG A 227 4.18 17.53 4.40
N PRO A 228 4.46 18.71 5.00
CA PRO A 228 4.51 19.95 4.24
C PRO A 228 5.37 19.80 2.98
N GLU A 229 4.95 20.38 1.86
CA GLU A 229 5.59 20.25 0.53
C GLU A 229 5.51 18.84 -0.10
N GLY A 230 4.85 17.90 0.58
CA GLY A 230 4.57 16.58 0.05
C GLY A 230 3.57 16.60 -1.11
N TRP A 231 3.61 15.52 -1.89
CA TRP A 231 2.85 15.35 -3.11
C TRP A 231 1.70 14.37 -2.91
N VAL A 232 0.60 14.61 -3.62
CA VAL A 232 -0.53 13.69 -3.73
C VAL A 232 -0.81 13.44 -5.20
N ILE A 233 -0.98 12.17 -5.56
CA ILE A 233 -1.38 11.74 -6.89
C ILE A 233 -2.62 10.88 -6.74
N ILE A 234 -3.73 11.34 -7.31
CA ILE A 234 -5.00 10.62 -7.30
C ILE A 234 -5.40 10.37 -8.74
N HIS A 235 -5.56 9.10 -9.11
CA HIS A 235 -6.02 8.68 -10.42
C HIS A 235 -7.40 8.04 -10.27
N ASP A 236 -8.44 8.69 -10.79
CA ASP A 236 -9.81 8.21 -10.61
C ASP A 236 -10.75 8.80 -11.68
N ARG A 237 -12.03 8.41 -11.63
CA ARG A 237 -13.07 8.90 -12.54
C ARG A 237 -13.20 10.42 -12.49
N ALA A 238 -13.38 11.05 -13.66
CA ALA A 238 -13.43 12.49 -13.83
C ALA A 238 -14.38 13.23 -12.86
N PRO A 239 -15.62 12.78 -12.58
CA PRO A 239 -16.51 13.48 -11.64
C PRO A 239 -16.01 13.46 -10.19
N LEU A 240 -15.31 12.40 -9.79
CA LEU A 240 -14.71 12.29 -8.45
C LEU A 240 -13.48 13.18 -8.33
N ILE A 241 -12.68 13.28 -9.40
CA ILE A 241 -11.52 14.18 -9.46
C ILE A 241 -11.94 15.66 -9.38
N GLU A 242 -13.03 16.08 -10.02
CA GLU A 242 -13.53 17.46 -9.86
C GLU A 242 -14.03 17.75 -8.43
N SER A 243 -14.67 16.75 -7.80
CA SER A 243 -15.09 16.83 -6.40
C SER A 243 -13.87 16.97 -5.47
N ALA A 244 -12.84 16.14 -5.70
CA ALA A 244 -11.57 16.19 -5.01
C ALA A 244 -10.86 17.54 -5.18
N ARG A 245 -10.81 18.08 -6.40
CA ARG A 245 -10.22 19.40 -6.71
C ARG A 245 -10.86 20.54 -5.90
N THR A 246 -12.17 20.45 -5.69
CA THR A 246 -12.90 21.42 -4.86
C THR A 246 -12.45 21.34 -3.39
N LEU A 247 -12.20 20.13 -2.88
CA LEU A 247 -11.70 19.93 -1.52
C LEU A 247 -10.24 20.37 -1.36
N THR A 248 -9.38 20.08 -2.33
CA THR A 248 -7.96 20.50 -2.27
C THR A 248 -7.83 22.02 -2.26
N THR A 249 -8.71 22.72 -3.00
CA THR A 249 -8.81 24.19 -2.97
C THR A 249 -9.19 24.68 -1.57
N ARG A 250 -10.15 24.03 -0.89
CA ARG A 250 -10.54 24.36 0.51
C ARG A 250 -9.40 24.10 1.49
N LEU A 251 -8.60 23.06 1.26
CA LEU A 251 -7.39 22.75 2.03
C LEU A 251 -6.19 23.64 1.66
N LYS A 252 -6.34 24.53 0.67
CA LYS A 252 -5.29 25.42 0.14
C LYS A 252 -4.09 24.64 -0.43
N TRP A 253 -4.31 23.47 -1.00
CA TRP A 253 -3.28 22.75 -1.73
C TRP A 253 -3.17 23.27 -3.16
N ASP A 254 -1.97 23.27 -3.71
CA ASP A 254 -1.74 23.60 -5.11
C ASP A 254 -2.12 22.38 -5.95
N ALA A 255 -3.19 22.48 -6.75
CA ALA A 255 -3.78 21.36 -7.45
C ALA A 255 -3.75 21.55 -8.98
N ARG A 256 -3.43 20.48 -9.71
CA ARG A 256 -3.45 20.42 -11.17
C ARG A 256 -4.15 19.15 -11.62
N VAL A 257 -5.09 19.29 -12.55
CA VAL A 257 -5.76 18.15 -13.19
C VAL A 257 -5.06 17.92 -14.53
N VAL A 258 -4.69 16.67 -14.79
CA VAL A 258 -4.08 16.21 -16.03
C VAL A 258 -5.02 15.20 -16.66
N GLU A 259 -5.36 15.42 -17.92
CA GLU A 259 -6.13 14.48 -18.73
C GLU A 259 -5.20 13.39 -19.24
N ILE A 260 -5.64 12.13 -19.18
CA ILE A 260 -4.88 10.99 -19.68
C ILE A 260 -5.47 10.60 -21.02
N GLU A 261 -4.66 10.69 -22.09
CA GLU A 261 -5.12 10.54 -23.48
C GLU A 261 -5.79 9.18 -23.78
N SER A 262 -5.56 8.15 -22.96
CA SER A 262 -6.06 6.79 -23.18
C SER A 262 -7.49 6.53 -22.70
N THR A 263 -8.03 7.34 -21.79
CA THR A 263 -9.35 7.10 -21.16
C THR A 263 -10.11 8.42 -20.95
N SER A 264 -11.23 8.62 -21.67
CA SER A 264 -12.04 9.85 -21.58
C SER A 264 -12.66 10.08 -20.21
N ASP A 265 -12.81 9.02 -19.42
CA ASP A 265 -13.60 8.99 -18.20
C ASP A 265 -12.76 9.10 -16.93
N GLU A 266 -11.43 9.06 -17.05
CA GLU A 266 -10.48 9.11 -15.93
C GLU A 266 -9.60 10.35 -16.01
N ARG A 267 -9.18 10.83 -14.84
CA ARG A 267 -8.31 12.01 -14.72
C ARG A 267 -7.29 11.80 -13.62
N LEU A 268 -6.16 12.47 -13.77
CA LEU A 268 -5.13 12.53 -12.76
C LEU A 268 -5.22 13.86 -12.02
N LEU A 269 -5.32 13.82 -10.70
CA LEU A 269 -5.18 14.99 -9.83
C LEU A 269 -3.81 14.94 -9.15
N ILE A 270 -2.95 15.90 -9.50
CA ILE A 270 -1.66 16.10 -8.86
C ILE A 270 -1.80 17.28 -7.92
N CYS A 271 -1.48 17.09 -6.64
CA CYS A 271 -1.51 18.15 -5.64
C CYS A 271 -0.18 18.25 -4.90
N GLN A 272 0.14 19.48 -4.48
CA GLN A 272 1.22 19.75 -3.55
C GLN A 272 0.68 20.48 -2.32
N LYS A 273 1.01 19.97 -1.13
CA LYS A 273 0.66 20.63 0.11
C LYS A 273 1.64 21.78 0.39
N PRO A 274 1.18 23.01 0.64
CA PRO A 274 2.09 24.12 0.89
C PRO A 274 2.81 24.00 2.23
N PHE A 275 4.01 24.60 2.34
CA PHE A 275 4.76 24.63 3.60
C PHE A 275 4.07 25.47 4.69
N PHE A 276 3.54 26.64 4.31
CA PHE A 276 2.76 27.53 5.18
C PHE A 276 1.35 27.71 4.65
N LYS A 277 0.35 27.82 5.55
CA LYS A 277 -0.96 28.36 5.19
C LYS A 277 -0.74 29.81 4.75
N ARG A 278 -0.71 30.10 3.44
CA ARG A 278 -0.71 31.49 2.95
C ARG A 278 -1.85 32.24 3.64
N GLN A 279 -1.50 33.27 4.43
CA GLN A 279 -2.48 34.22 4.91
C GLN A 279 -3.02 34.95 3.67
N PRO A 280 -4.35 35.09 3.53
CA PRO A 280 -4.89 35.89 2.46
C PRO A 280 -4.48 37.35 2.70
N ASN A 281 -3.83 37.96 1.69
CA ASN A 281 -3.78 39.41 1.58
C ASN A 281 -5.16 39.94 1.21
#